data_AF-A0A527Y4J9-F1
#
_entry.id   AF-A0A527Y4J9-F1
#
_cell.length_a   1.000
_cell.length_b   1.000
_cell.length_c   1.000
_cell.angle_alpha   90.00
_cell.angle_beta   90.00
_cell.angle_gamma   90.00
#
_symmetry.space_group_name_H-M   'P 1'
#
loop_
_entity.id
_entity.type
_entity.pdbx_description
1 polymer ?
#
loop_
_entity_poly.entity_id
_entity_poly.type
_entity_poly.pdbx_seq_one_letter_code
_entity_poly.pdbx_strand_id
1 'polypeptide(L)' 'AVHFSLFDALFRMDPKGVLQPNLAVEVPSQKNGGISEDGLKWHIRLRDDVRWHDGKPFTAEDVKFTLELIT' A
#
# COMPACT_ATOMS: atom_id res chain seq x y z
N ALA A 1 -8.34 -8.63 15.44
CA ALA A 1 -7.07 -8.43 16.16
C ALA A 1 -5.90 -9.09 15.43
N VAL A 2 -5.94 -10.42 15.20
CA VAL A 2 -4.82 -11.18 14.62
C VAL A 2 -4.39 -10.74 13.21
N HIS A 3 -5.33 -10.29 12.36
CA HIS A 3 -5.00 -9.84 11.00
C HIS A 3 -3.90 -8.76 10.98
N PHE A 4 -3.99 -7.75 11.85
CA PHE A 4 -3.00 -6.67 11.94
C PHE A 4 -1.69 -7.09 12.60
N SER A 5 -1.63 -8.31 13.14
CA SER A 5 -0.40 -8.91 13.65
C SER A 5 0.31 -9.77 12.60
N LEU A 6 -0.36 -10.08 11.48
CA LEU A 6 0.13 -11.00 10.44
C LEU A 6 0.37 -10.33 9.09
N PHE A 7 -0.44 -9.32 8.75
CA PHE A 7 -0.41 -8.63 7.47
C PHE A 7 -0.25 -7.12 7.64
N ASP A 8 0.47 -6.53 6.70
CA ASP A 8 0.58 -5.09 6.51
C ASP A 8 -0.25 -4.63 5.29
N ALA A 9 -0.81 -3.43 5.38
CA ALA A 9 -1.50 -2.75 4.27
C ALA A 9 -0.57 -1.76 3.56
N LEU A 10 -0.97 -1.25 2.39
CA LEU A 10 -0.25 -0.18 1.68
C LEU A 10 -0.06 1.07 2.54
N PHE A 11 -1.10 1.43 3.28
CA PHE A 11 -1.13 2.57 4.18
C PHE A 11 -1.68 2.13 5.53
N ARG A 12 -1.30 2.85 6.60
CA ARG A 12 -1.85 2.66 7.94
C ARG A 12 -2.34 4.00 8.50
N MET A 13 -3.24 3.95 9.46
CA MET A 13 -3.70 5.14 10.15
C MET A 13 -2.99 5.25 11.51
N ASP A 14 -2.45 6.42 11.82
CA ASP A 14 -1.89 6.67 13.15
C ASP A 14 -3.01 6.98 14.18
N PRO A 15 -2.69 7.06 15.48
CA PRO A 15 -3.69 7.36 16.52
C PRO A 15 -4.41 8.71 16.38
N LYS A 16 -3.90 9.62 15.54
CA LYS A 16 -4.51 10.93 15.25
C LYS A 16 -5.41 10.88 14.01
N GLY A 17 -5.56 9.72 13.38
CA GLY A 17 -6.37 9.55 12.17
C GLY A 17 -5.64 9.92 10.88
N VAL A 18 -4.33 10.15 10.92
CA VAL A 18 -3.56 10.55 9.74
C VAL A 18 -3.03 9.31 9.03
N LEU A 19 -3.21 9.26 7.70
CA LEU A 19 -2.62 8.21 6.86
C LEU A 19 -1.10 8.33 6.84
N GLN A 20 -0.44 7.20 7.08
CA GLN A 20 1.00 7.04 7.04
C GLN A 20 1.35 5.95 6.02
N PRO A 21 2.50 6.07 5.32
CA PRO A 21 3.00 4.99 4.49
C PRO A 21 3.29 3.74 5.31
N ASN A 22 3.14 2.57 4.68
CA ASN A 22 3.52 1.29 5.26
C ASN A 22 4.21 0.41 4.21
N LEU A 23 3.47 -0.41 3.44
CA LEU A 23 4.07 -1.14 2.29
C LEU A 23 4.34 -0.21 1.08
N ALA A 24 3.66 0.93 1.00
CA ALA A 24 4.00 2.00 0.08
C ALA A 24 5.11 2.90 0.65
N VAL A 25 5.93 3.50 -0.21
CA VAL A 25 7.00 4.44 0.21
C VAL A 25 6.46 5.79 0.69
N GLU A 26 5.27 6.18 0.22
CA GLU A 26 4.58 7.41 0.59
C GLU A 26 3.06 7.24 0.40
N VAL A 27 2.28 8.13 1.01
CA VAL A 27 0.84 8.24 0.72
C VAL A 27 0.69 9.05 -0.58
N PRO A 28 -0.02 8.52 -1.60
CA PRO A 28 -0.21 9.23 -2.86
C PRO A 28 -1.13 10.45 -2.63
N SER A 29 -0.86 11.50 -3.38
CA SER A 29 -1.61 12.75 -3.39
C SER A 29 -1.53 13.37 -4.78
N GLN A 30 -2.38 14.36 -5.07
CA GLN A 30 -2.22 15.14 -6.29
C GLN A 30 -0.89 15.94 -6.28
N LYS A 31 -0.47 16.43 -5.10
CA LYS A 31 0.75 17.23 -4.96
C LYS A 31 2.03 16.46 -5.29
N ASN A 32 2.11 15.18 -4.94
CA ASN A 32 3.25 14.32 -5.28
C ASN A 32 3.03 13.50 -6.57
N GLY A 33 1.97 13.80 -7.33
CA GLY A 33 1.66 13.13 -8.60
C GLY A 33 1.19 11.67 -8.45
N GLY A 34 0.95 11.20 -7.22
CA GLY A 34 0.44 9.86 -6.95
C GLY A 34 -1.06 9.70 -7.25
N ILE A 35 -1.79 10.80 -7.44
CA ILE A 35 -3.21 10.81 -7.83
C ILE A 35 -3.41 11.80 -8.98
N SER A 36 -4.12 11.40 -10.03
CA SER A 36 -4.48 12.28 -11.15
C SER A 36 -5.42 13.41 -10.73
N GLU A 37 -5.52 14.45 -11.56
CA GLU A 37 -6.40 15.60 -11.31
C GLU A 37 -7.88 15.19 -11.15
N ASP A 38 -8.33 14.20 -11.91
CA ASP A 38 -9.69 13.64 -11.84
C ASP A 38 -9.88 12.65 -10.68
N GLY A 39 -8.81 12.28 -9.95
CA GLY A 39 -8.85 11.33 -8.85
C GLY A 39 -9.03 9.86 -9.26
N LEU A 40 -9.09 9.55 -10.56
CA LEU A 40 -9.42 8.21 -11.06
C LEU A 40 -8.19 7.33 -11.30
N LYS A 41 -6.98 7.90 -11.34
CA LYS A 41 -5.73 7.15 -11.51
C LYS A 41 -4.83 7.36 -10.32
N TRP A 42 -4.39 6.24 -9.74
CA TRP A 42 -3.54 6.21 -8.58
C TRP A 42 -2.23 5.51 -8.94
N HIS A 43 -1.12 6.19 -8.72
CA HIS A 43 0.23 5.65 -8.90
C HIS A 43 0.88 5.46 -7.54
N ILE A 44 0.96 4.21 -7.10
CA ILE A 44 1.46 3.83 -5.78
C ILE A 44 2.87 3.24 -5.93
N ARG A 45 3.85 3.86 -5.28
CA ARG A 45 5.23 3.37 -5.24
C ARG A 45 5.42 2.46 -4.03
N LEU A 46 5.84 1.21 -4.27
CA LEU A 46 6.04 0.21 -3.23
C LEU A 46 7.47 0.22 -2.71
N ARG A 47 7.64 -0.19 -1.46
CA ARG A 47 8.96 -0.50 -0.90
C ARG A 47 9.58 -1.70 -1.63
N ASP A 48 10.89 -1.66 -1.83
CA ASP A 48 11.67 -2.71 -2.51
C ASP A 48 12.43 -3.62 -1.53
N ASP A 49 12.38 -3.31 -0.23
CA ASP A 49 13.05 -4.04 0.86
C ASP A 49 12.13 -5.02 1.60
N VAL A 50 10.88 -5.21 1.12
CA VAL A 50 9.88 -6.04 1.78
C VAL A 50 9.88 -7.47 1.23
N ARG A 51 9.79 -8.44 2.15
CA ARG A 51 9.62 -9.86 1.84
C ARG A 51 8.41 -10.42 2.57
N TRP A 52 7.76 -11.38 1.94
CA TRP A 52 6.78 -12.25 2.58
C TRP A 52 7.45 -13.13 3.64
N HIS A 53 6.64 -13.69 4.54
CA HIS A 53 7.12 -14.57 5.62
C HIS A 53 7.81 -15.85 5.09
N ASP A 54 7.58 -16.23 3.84
CA ASP A 54 8.26 -17.34 3.15
C ASP A 54 9.56 -16.92 2.43
N GLY A 55 9.94 -15.64 2.53
CA GLY A 55 11.17 -15.08 1.95
C GLY A 55 11.04 -14.51 0.54
N LYS A 56 9.90 -14.74 -0.16
CA LYS A 56 9.68 -14.17 -1.49
C LYS A 56 9.59 -12.64 -1.43
N PRO A 57 10.10 -11.92 -2.46
CA PRO A 57 9.94 -10.47 -2.51
C PRO A 57 8.47 -10.08 -2.66
N PHE A 58 8.07 -9.00 -1.99
CA PHE A 58 6.76 -8.37 -2.19
C PHE A 58 6.80 -7.47 -3.43
N THR A 59 5.77 -7.55 -4.28
CA THR A 59 5.74 -6.84 -5.57
C THR A 59 4.38 -6.23 -5.90
N ALA A 60 4.33 -5.44 -6.97
CA ALA A 60 3.07 -4.87 -7.46
C ALA A 60 2.05 -5.93 -7.92
N GLU A 61 2.48 -7.13 -8.31
CA GLU A 61 1.58 -8.22 -8.67
C GLU A 61 0.78 -8.71 -7.47
N ASP A 62 1.36 -8.72 -6.26
CA ASP A 62 0.66 -9.13 -5.05
C ASP A 62 -0.46 -8.14 -4.68
N VAL A 63 -0.20 -6.84 -4.89
CA VAL A 63 -1.17 -5.76 -4.68
C VAL A 63 -2.31 -5.87 -5.67
N LYS A 64 -1.99 -6.05 -6.96
CA LYS A 64 -2.97 -6.24 -8.02
C LYS A 64 -3.85 -7.47 -7.73
N PHE A 65 -3.23 -8.61 -7.42
CA PHE A 65 -3.94 -9.84 -7.07
C PHE A 65 -4.93 -9.61 -5.93
N THR A 66 -4.51 -8.93 -4.87
CA THR A 66 -5.38 -8.65 -3.71
C THR A 66 -6.58 -7.79 -4.08
N LEU A 67 -6.38 -6.75 -4.89
CA LEU A 67 -7.47 -5.89 -5.34
C LEU A 67 -8.45 -6.65 -6.26
N GLU A 68 -7.93 -7.39 -7.23
CA GLU A 68 -8.74 -8.22 -8.15
C GLU A 68 -9.49 -9.34 -7.44
N LEU A 69 -8.96 -9.86 -6.32
CA LEU A 69 -9.63 -10.90 -5.53
C LEU A 69 -10.83 -10.36 -4.74
N ILE A 70 -10.75 -9.12 -4.26
CA ILE A 70 -11.77 -8.52 -3.38
C ILE A 70 -12.86 -7.81 -4.19
N THR A 71 -12.57 -7.36 -5.41
CA THR A 71 -13.51 -6.72 -6.33
C THR A 71 -14.22 -7.71 -7.24
#